data_AF-A0AAW8L182-F1
#
_entry.id   AF-A0AAW8L182-F1
#
_cell.length_a   1.000
_cell.length_b   1.000
_cell.length_c   1.000
_cell.angle_alpha   90.00
_cell.angle_beta   90.00
_cell.angle_gamma   90.00
#
_symmetry.space_group_name_H-M   'P 1'
#
loop_
_entity.id
_entity.type
_entity.pdbx_description
1 polymer ?
#
loop_
_entity_poly.entity_id
_entity_poly.type
_entity_poly.pdbx_seq_one_letter_code
_entity_poly.pdbx_strand_id
1 'polypeptide(L)'
;LAINAAQKVKEYAAQYPQTDWIFQYSPECFSATELEVAKDVCDAVTEIWDARPDHKVILNLPATVEVSTPNVYADQIEWMHRNLARRDGVIISVHCHNDRGCGIAASELAIMAGA
;
A
#
# COMPACT_ATOMS: atom_id res chain seq x y z
N LEU A 1 0.83 -16.25 -1.87
CA LEU A 1 0.28 -16.11 -0.49
C LEU A 1 -0.71 -14.95 -0.41
N ALA A 2 -0.33 -13.72 -0.79
CA ALA A 2 -1.19 -12.53 -0.74
C ALA A 2 -2.54 -12.70 -1.46
N ILE A 3 -2.53 -13.21 -2.70
CA ILE A 3 -3.75 -13.47 -3.51
C ILE A 3 -4.75 -14.38 -2.78
N ASN A 4 -4.28 -15.51 -2.23
CA ASN A 4 -5.15 -16.46 -1.52
C ASN A 4 -5.75 -15.82 -0.26
N ALA A 5 -4.99 -14.97 0.44
CA ALA A 5 -5.49 -14.24 1.60
C ALA A 5 -6.53 -13.18 1.19
N ALA A 6 -6.27 -12.43 0.11
CA ALA A 6 -7.19 -11.44 -0.43
C ALA A 6 -8.54 -12.05 -0.84
N GLN A 7 -8.50 -13.22 -1.49
CA GLN A 7 -9.70 -14.00 -1.83
C GLN A 7 -10.49 -14.40 -0.59
N LYS A 8 -9.82 -14.97 0.42
CA LYS A 8 -10.47 -15.37 1.67
C LYS A 8 -11.11 -14.19 2.41
N VAL A 9 -10.41 -13.06 2.51
CA VAL A 9 -10.97 -11.86 3.17
C VAL A 9 -12.24 -11.39 2.45
N LYS A 10 -12.23 -11.38 1.12
CA LYS A 10 -13.42 -11.05 0.31
C LYS A 10 -14.57 -12.04 0.54
N GLU A 11 -14.28 -13.34 0.57
CA GLU A 11 -15.27 -14.40 0.83
C GLU A 11 -15.90 -14.30 2.22
N TYR A 12 -15.11 -13.97 3.25
CA TYR A 12 -15.62 -13.78 4.61
C TYR A 12 -16.44 -12.49 4.74
N ALA A 13 -15.97 -11.39 4.13
CA ALA A 13 -16.71 -10.13 4.13
C ALA A 13 -18.11 -10.29 3.50
N ALA A 14 -18.22 -11.07 2.42
CA ALA A 14 -19.49 -11.36 1.75
C ALA A 14 -20.51 -12.08 2.64
N GLN A 15 -20.08 -12.75 3.72
CA GLN A 15 -20.97 -13.41 4.68
C GLN A 15 -21.63 -12.40 5.65
N TYR A 16 -21.12 -11.17 5.72
CA TYR A 16 -21.61 -10.11 6.61
C TYR A 16 -21.98 -8.85 5.81
N PRO A 17 -23.07 -8.88 5.01
CA PRO A 17 -23.41 -7.83 4.05
C PRO A 17 -23.90 -6.53 4.69
N GLN A 18 -24.19 -6.52 6.00
CA GLN A 18 -24.60 -5.32 6.73
C GLN A 18 -23.41 -4.47 7.19
N THR A 19 -22.20 -5.02 7.13
CA THR A 19 -20.98 -4.30 7.50
C THR A 19 -20.38 -3.66 6.25
N ASP A 20 -20.06 -2.38 6.35
CA ASP A 20 -19.27 -1.69 5.33
C ASP A 20 -17.79 -2.04 5.54
N TRP A 21 -17.26 -2.93 4.70
CA TRP A 21 -15.90 -3.44 4.82
C TRP A 21 -14.94 -2.61 3.96
N ILE A 22 -13.89 -2.07 4.59
CA ILE A 22 -12.77 -1.44 3.90
C ILE A 22 -11.54 -2.33 4.09
N PHE A 23 -10.90 -2.72 3.00
CA PHE A 23 -9.72 -3.59 3.03
C PHE A 23 -8.43 -2.79 2.94
N GLN A 24 -7.42 -3.30 3.65
CA GLN A 24 -6.05 -2.81 3.58
C GLN A 24 -5.10 -3.97 3.29
N TYR A 25 -4.13 -3.72 2.41
CA TYR A 25 -2.99 -4.60 2.19
C TYR A 25 -1.68 -3.86 2.45
N SER A 26 -0.69 -4.60 2.93
CA SER A 26 0.68 -4.11 3.04
C SER A 26 1.65 -5.15 2.47
N PRO A 27 2.48 -4.76 1.48
CA PRO A 27 3.72 -5.50 1.21
C PRO A 27 4.67 -5.22 2.38
N GLU A 28 4.61 -6.06 3.41
CA GLU A 28 5.47 -5.94 4.58
C GLU A 28 6.95 -6.01 4.16
N CYS A 29 7.80 -5.17 4.77
CA CYS A 29 9.16 -4.88 4.32
C CYS A 29 9.26 -4.13 2.97
N PHE A 30 8.26 -3.32 2.62
CA PHE A 30 8.21 -2.55 1.37
C PHE A 30 9.50 -1.75 1.09
N SER A 31 10.03 -1.02 2.08
CA SER A 31 11.24 -0.19 1.90
C SER A 31 12.47 -0.97 1.42
N ALA A 32 12.49 -2.30 1.61
CA ALA A 32 13.55 -3.22 1.19
C ALA A 32 13.12 -4.20 0.08
N THR A 33 11.92 -4.06 -0.46
CA THR A 33 11.39 -4.91 -1.54
C THR A 33 11.60 -4.24 -2.89
N GLU A 34 11.89 -5.01 -3.94
CA GLU A 34 11.94 -4.48 -5.31
C GLU A 34 10.58 -3.88 -5.69
N LEU A 35 10.59 -2.66 -6.24
CA LEU A 35 9.37 -1.89 -6.50
C LEU A 35 8.43 -2.59 -7.47
N GLU A 36 8.97 -3.25 -8.49
CA GLU A 36 8.19 -4.02 -9.46
C GLU A 36 7.47 -5.19 -8.78
N VAL A 37 8.14 -5.88 -7.86
CA VAL A 37 7.55 -6.99 -7.09
C VAL A 37 6.46 -6.47 -6.16
N ALA A 38 6.71 -5.37 -5.44
CA ALA A 38 5.71 -4.76 -4.57
C ALA A 38 4.48 -4.30 -5.35
N LYS A 39 4.67 -3.68 -6.51
CA LYS A 39 3.60 -3.24 -7.41
C LYS A 39 2.79 -4.43 -7.91
N ASP A 40 3.42 -5.47 -8.45
CA ASP A 40 2.71 -6.60 -9.04
C ASP A 40 1.84 -7.33 -8.00
N VAL A 41 2.31 -7.44 -6.75
CA VAL A 41 1.51 -8.00 -5.66
C VAL A 41 0.36 -7.07 -5.26
N CYS A 42 0.61 -5.76 -5.18
CA CYS A 42 -0.44 -4.77 -4.90
C CYS A 42 -1.53 -4.76 -5.98
N ASP A 43 -1.15 -4.74 -7.25
CA ASP A 43 -2.07 -4.77 -8.39
C ASP A 43 -2.94 -6.02 -8.34
N ALA A 44 -2.34 -7.19 -8.10
CA ALA A 44 -3.10 -8.44 -7.98
C ALA A 44 -4.10 -8.42 -6.81
N VAL A 45 -3.72 -7.84 -5.67
CA VAL A 45 -4.62 -7.72 -4.50
C VAL A 45 -5.77 -6.73 -4.79
N THR A 46 -5.47 -5.57 -5.35
CA THR A 46 -6.49 -4.56 -5.67
C THR A 46 -7.43 -5.01 -6.78
N GLU A 47 -6.98 -5.86 -7.70
CA GLU A 47 -7.84 -6.52 -8.68
C GLU A 47 -8.85 -7.46 -8.03
N ILE A 48 -8.41 -8.29 -7.07
CA ILE A 48 -9.29 -9.22 -6.35
C ILE A 48 -10.37 -8.47 -5.57
N TRP A 49 -9.98 -7.38 -4.90
CA TRP A 49 -10.89 -6.53 -4.12
C TRP A 49 -11.70 -5.56 -4.97
N ASP A 50 -11.47 -5.54 -6.29
CA ASP A 50 -12.16 -4.68 -7.25
C ASP A 50 -12.12 -3.20 -6.85
N ALA A 51 -10.90 -2.72 -6.60
CA ALA A 51 -10.63 -1.32 -6.28
C ALA A 51 -11.10 -0.40 -7.41
N ARG A 52 -11.88 0.63 -7.03
CA ARG A 52 -12.47 1.63 -7.93
C ARG A 52 -12.83 2.92 -7.17
N PRO A 53 -13.12 4.05 -7.84
CA PRO A 53 -13.36 5.33 -7.17
C PRO A 53 -14.45 5.32 -6.09
N ASP A 54 -15.50 4.51 -6.26
CA ASP A 54 -16.62 4.33 -5.33
C ASP A 54 -16.42 3.19 -4.32
N HIS A 55 -15.32 2.43 -4.43
CA HIS A 55 -14.96 1.32 -3.54
C HIS A 55 -13.45 1.30 -3.37
N LYS A 56 -12.99 2.16 -2.45
CA LYS A 56 -11.57 2.37 -2.19
C LYS A 56 -10.96 1.23 -1.39
N VAL A 57 -9.73 0.90 -1.71
CA VAL A 57 -8.87 0.01 -0.91
C VAL A 57 -7.63 0.75 -0.46
N ILE A 58 -7.04 0.34 0.66
CA ILE A 58 -5.83 0.96 1.19
C ILE A 58 -4.63 0.08 0.85
N LEU A 59 -3.62 0.67 0.21
CA LEU A 59 -2.29 0.09 0.10
C LEU A 59 -1.39 0.83 1.08
N ASN A 60 -1.10 0.19 2.21
CA ASN A 60 -0.18 0.72 3.20
C ASN A 60 1.23 0.22 2.89
N LEU A 61 2.16 1.14 2.56
CA LEU A 61 3.52 0.88 2.09
C LEU A 61 4.54 1.15 3.21
N PRO A 62 4.84 0.18 4.10
CA PRO A 62 5.60 0.46 5.30
C PRO A 62 7.11 0.58 5.04
N ALA A 63 7.75 1.58 5.64
CA ALA A 63 9.15 1.47 5.99
C ALA A 63 9.27 0.64 7.28
N THR A 64 9.06 -0.70 7.17
CA THR A 64 9.10 -1.63 8.31
C THR A 64 10.42 -1.54 9.08
N VAL A 65 11.50 -1.35 8.34
CA VAL A 65 12.76 -0.81 8.84
C VAL A 65 13.12 0.36 7.94
N GLU A 66 13.52 1.47 8.53
CA GLU A 66 14.07 2.60 7.78
C GLU A 66 15.46 2.23 7.26
N VAL A 67 15.57 1.84 5.97
CA VAL A 67 16.83 1.31 5.39
C VAL A 67 17.65 2.34 4.62
N SER A 68 17.08 3.53 4.34
CA SER A 68 17.74 4.59 3.56
C SER A 68 17.35 5.99 4.06
N THR A 69 17.76 7.04 3.36
CA THR A 69 17.34 8.42 3.64
C THR A 69 15.88 8.66 3.22
N PRO A 70 15.19 9.64 3.83
CA PRO A 70 13.75 9.85 3.62
C PRO A 70 13.38 10.21 2.17
N ASN A 71 14.29 10.84 1.42
CA ASN A 71 14.06 11.14 0.01
C ASN A 71 13.98 9.87 -0.87
N VAL A 72 14.72 8.81 -0.54
CA VAL A 72 14.67 7.54 -1.28
C VAL A 72 13.32 6.86 -1.05
N TYR A 73 12.80 6.91 0.18
CA TYR A 73 11.46 6.41 0.46
C TYR A 73 10.39 7.24 -0.26
N ALA A 74 10.53 8.57 -0.31
CA ALA A 74 9.63 9.42 -1.08
C ALA A 74 9.64 9.08 -2.59
N ASP A 75 10.82 8.82 -3.18
CA ASP A 75 10.95 8.37 -4.57
C ASP A 75 10.23 7.03 -4.80
N GLN A 76 10.34 6.09 -3.86
CA GLN A 76 9.61 4.82 -3.89
C GLN A 76 8.09 5.05 -3.88
N ILE A 77 7.60 5.96 -3.03
CA ILE A 77 6.17 6.31 -2.96
C ILE A 77 5.68 6.99 -4.24
N GLU A 78 6.43 7.95 -4.79
CA GLU A 78 6.07 8.60 -6.06
C GLU A 78 6.03 7.60 -7.21
N TRP A 79 7.00 6.68 -7.25
CA TRP A 79 7.02 5.62 -8.25
C TRP A 79 5.79 4.72 -8.12
N MET A 80 5.43 4.29 -6.91
CA MET A 80 4.21 3.52 -6.68
C MET A 80 2.96 4.30 -7.09
N HIS A 81 2.85 5.57 -6.69
CA HIS A 81 1.74 6.46 -7.07
C HIS A 81 1.54 6.52 -8.59
N ARG A 82 2.62 6.60 -9.35
CA ARG A 82 2.58 6.74 -10.82
C ARG A 82 2.35 5.43 -11.56
N ASN A 83 2.69 4.28 -10.96
CA ASN A 83 2.72 2.99 -11.66
C ASN A 83 1.67 1.97 -11.18
N LEU A 84 1.06 2.15 -10.02
CA LEU A 84 -0.01 1.27 -9.53
C LEU A 84 -1.21 1.26 -10.48
N ALA A 85 -1.73 0.07 -10.78
CA ALA A 85 -3.01 -0.07 -11.46
C ALA A 85 -4.15 0.39 -10.54
N ARG A 86 -5.31 0.73 -11.14
CA ARG A 86 -6.51 1.15 -10.39
C ARG A 86 -6.21 2.29 -9.39
N ARG A 87 -5.31 3.21 -9.76
CA ARG A 87 -4.83 4.28 -8.87
C ARG A 87 -5.96 5.13 -8.29
N ASP A 88 -7.01 5.36 -9.08
CA ASP A 88 -8.21 6.07 -8.67
C ASP A 88 -9.10 5.27 -7.70
N GLY A 89 -8.87 3.97 -7.51
CA GLY A 89 -9.47 3.13 -6.48
C GLY A 89 -8.60 2.89 -5.25
N VAL A 90 -7.39 3.45 -5.22
CA VAL A 90 -6.41 3.20 -4.16
C VAL A 90 -6.19 4.44 -3.30
N ILE A 91 -6.19 4.23 -1.98
CA ILE A 91 -5.63 5.16 -0.99
C ILE A 91 -4.22 4.64 -0.67
N ILE A 92 -3.19 5.46 -0.91
CA ILE A 92 -1.83 5.12 -0.51
C ILE A 92 -1.65 5.58 0.94
N SER A 93 -1.29 4.64 1.81
CA SER A 93 -0.97 4.91 3.20
C SER A 93 0.53 4.72 3.40
N VAL A 94 1.13 5.57 4.22
CA VAL A 94 2.54 5.47 4.61
C VAL A 94 2.63 5.07 6.07
N HIS A 95 3.57 4.18 6.38
CA HIS A 95 3.85 3.72 7.74
C HIS A 95 5.35 3.78 7.92
N CYS A 96 5.84 4.90 8.45
CA CYS A 96 7.27 5.16 8.57
C CYS A 96 7.73 4.83 10.00
N HIS A 97 8.58 3.82 10.15
CA HIS A 97 9.37 3.66 11.37
C HIS A 97 10.49 4.72 11.43
N ASN A 98 11.31 4.66 12.48
CA ASN A 98 12.26 5.71 12.81
C ASN A 98 13.67 5.17 13.13
N ASP A 99 14.05 4.05 12.51
CA ASP A 99 15.32 3.34 12.79
C ASP A 99 16.57 4.20 12.50
N ARG A 100 16.47 5.14 11.55
CA ARG A 100 17.51 6.11 11.18
C ARG A 100 17.17 7.54 11.63
N GLY A 101 16.11 7.70 12.44
CA GLY A 101 15.69 8.97 13.02
C GLY A 101 15.00 9.93 12.06
N CYS A 102 14.55 9.46 10.88
CA CYS A 102 13.98 10.31 9.84
C CYS A 102 12.50 9.99 9.53
N GLY A 103 11.79 9.26 10.38
CA GLY A 103 10.40 8.82 10.13
C GLY A 103 9.40 9.96 9.88
N ILE A 104 9.59 11.12 10.53
CA ILE A 104 8.80 12.33 10.25
C ILE A 104 9.09 12.84 8.84
N ALA A 105 10.35 13.04 8.50
CA ALA A 105 10.77 13.52 7.18
C ALA A 105 10.33 12.56 6.06
N ALA A 106 10.44 11.24 6.28
CA ALA A 106 9.97 10.23 5.34
C ALA A 106 8.46 10.36 5.11
N SER A 107 7.67 10.57 6.17
CA SER A 107 6.22 10.75 6.07
C SER A 107 5.85 12.04 5.33
N GLU A 108 6.46 13.17 5.67
CA GLU A 108 6.19 14.46 5.03
C GLU A 108 6.52 14.46 3.53
N LEU A 109 7.69 13.93 3.16
CA LEU A 109 8.09 13.82 1.76
C LEU A 109 7.22 12.83 0.99
N ALA A 110 6.80 11.72 1.61
CA ALA A 110 5.92 10.75 0.98
C ALA A 110 4.51 11.32 0.70
N ILE A 111 3.98 12.18 1.57
CA ILE A 111 2.74 12.92 1.30
C ILE A 111 2.92 13.82 0.07
N MET A 112 4.04 14.52 -0.04
CA MET A 112 4.35 15.33 -1.24
C MET A 112 4.49 14.49 -2.50
N ALA A 113 4.97 13.25 -2.37
CA ALA A 113 5.12 12.27 -3.45
C ALA A 113 3.80 11.64 -3.92
N GLY A 114 2.67 11.95 -3.28
CA GLY A 114 1.34 11.52 -3.70
C GLY A 114 0.77 10.33 -2.94
N ALA A 115 1.23 10.09 -1.70
CA ALA A 115 0.50 9.29 -0.74
C ALA A 115 -0.90 9.87 -0.49
#